data_AF-A0AAV7KLI2-F1
#
_entry.id   AF-A0AAV7KLI2-F1
#
_cell.length_a   1.000
_cell.length_b   1.000
_cell.length_c   1.000
_cell.angle_alpha   90.00
_cell.angle_beta   90.00
_cell.angle_gamma   90.00
#
_symmetry.space_group_name_H-M   'P 1'
#
loop_
_entity.id
_entity.type
_entity.pdbx_description
1 polymer ?
#
loop_
_entity_poly.entity_id
_entity_poly.type
_entity_poly.pdbx_seq_one_letter_code
_entity_poly.pdbx_strand_id
1 'polypeptide(L)'
;MIQTPGIFMMRQCQMTVLTVIQLDRHHQKIVQPTHRWCQGQRRFIMSACMQSQLKTTFYFNTLSSTHSQYQSLPMIPGMLKHSKQVFEEPVKGRAITPRVEKKYKLPPTDPVYITQQLTPDSVIVGAARKRVNSHTSGDAPPPDKESRKFDAAGKRVAAQAANQWRIANSQALLARYDRAHWDEMQHFIEHLPKEFQKRAQQVVEEGPRISNNQIRSAMDAADTAARTVNTAVTIRRPALLRTSGFKPEIQQAVLNMPFNGQQLFGPEVDTAIEKLKKDTDTAKAMDAPYSPQNRGTFSKKQFRGGFQGQSTEPTTSQTRPT
;
A
#
# COMPACT_ATOMS: atom_id res chain seq x y z
N MET A 1 -10.57 -25.69 -3.64
CA MET A 1 -9.94 -25.14 -2.42
C MET A 1 -8.43 -25.24 -2.58
N ILE A 2 -7.70 -24.11 -2.65
CA ILE A 2 -6.23 -24.13 -2.66
C ILE A 2 -5.79 -23.67 -1.27
N GLN A 3 -5.41 -24.63 -0.42
CA GLN A 3 -4.72 -24.38 0.85
C GLN A 3 -3.39 -23.69 0.54
N THR A 4 -3.11 -22.58 1.22
CA THR A 4 -1.81 -21.93 1.15
C THR A 4 -0.75 -22.81 1.81
N PRO A 5 0.32 -23.23 1.10
CA PRO A 5 1.25 -24.26 1.57
C PRO A 5 2.01 -23.89 2.86
N GLY A 6 2.24 -22.60 3.15
CA GLY A 6 2.92 -22.17 4.37
C GLY A 6 2.14 -22.45 5.66
N ILE A 7 0.83 -22.18 5.66
CA ILE A 7 -0.05 -22.47 6.81
C ILE A 7 -0.24 -23.99 6.98
N PHE A 8 -0.18 -24.74 5.87
CA PHE A 8 -0.25 -26.19 5.91
C PHE A 8 0.99 -26.77 6.58
N MET A 9 2.20 -26.31 6.26
CA MET A 9 3.43 -26.85 6.86
C MET A 9 3.52 -26.61 8.38
N MET A 10 3.16 -25.43 8.87
CA MET A 10 3.18 -25.16 10.31
C MET A 10 2.06 -25.86 11.05
N ARG A 11 0.85 -25.92 10.49
CA ARG A 11 -0.22 -26.74 11.08
C ARG A 11 0.11 -28.23 11.04
N GLN A 12 0.78 -28.73 10.00
CA GLN A 12 1.21 -30.12 9.94
C GLN A 12 2.28 -30.40 11.00
N CYS A 13 3.27 -29.52 11.17
CA CYS A 13 4.28 -29.65 12.23
C CYS A 13 3.66 -29.57 13.63
N GLN A 14 2.83 -28.55 13.92
CA GLN A 14 2.15 -28.41 15.20
C GLN A 14 1.21 -29.56 15.50
N MET A 15 0.40 -29.99 14.53
CA MET A 15 -0.48 -31.13 14.69
C MET A 15 0.36 -32.38 14.96
N THR A 16 1.40 -32.65 14.17
CA THR A 16 2.21 -33.87 14.38
C THR A 16 2.89 -33.89 15.75
N VAL A 17 3.41 -32.75 16.23
CA VAL A 17 4.02 -32.65 17.57
C VAL A 17 2.96 -32.82 18.67
N LEU A 18 1.79 -32.16 18.54
CA LEU A 18 0.71 -32.27 19.52
C LEU A 18 0.06 -33.66 19.54
N THR A 19 -0.14 -34.33 18.40
CA THR A 19 -0.67 -35.70 18.38
C THR A 19 0.31 -36.67 19.02
N VAL A 20 1.63 -36.49 18.81
CA VAL A 20 2.66 -37.32 19.46
C VAL A 20 2.64 -37.12 20.97
N ILE A 21 2.51 -35.87 21.45
CA ILE A 21 2.44 -35.56 22.89
C ILE A 21 1.13 -36.06 23.53
N GLN A 22 -0.02 -35.93 22.84
CA GLN A 22 -1.31 -36.41 23.34
C GLN A 22 -1.41 -37.94 23.35
N LEU A 23 -0.85 -38.63 22.36
CA LEU A 23 -0.81 -40.09 22.33
C LEU A 23 0.04 -40.66 23.48
N ASP A 24 1.12 -39.98 23.86
CA ASP A 24 1.98 -40.42 24.97
C ASP A 24 1.30 -40.24 26.34
N ARG A 25 0.57 -39.13 26.55
CA ARG A 25 -0.22 -38.90 27.78
C ARG A 25 -1.39 -39.87 27.96
N HIS A 26 -2.07 -40.26 26.88
CA HIS A 26 -3.17 -41.23 26.97
C HIS A 26 -2.68 -42.66 27.19
N HIS A 27 -1.51 -43.02 26.66
CA HIS A 27 -0.91 -44.33 26.85
C HIS A 27 -0.38 -44.59 28.27
N GLN A 28 -0.06 -43.55 29.04
CA GLN A 28 0.38 -43.72 30.43
C GLN A 28 -0.76 -43.96 31.44
N LYS A 29 -2.02 -43.66 31.08
CA LYS A 29 -3.15 -43.76 32.02
C LYS A 29 -4.02 -45.00 31.86
N ILE A 30 -3.89 -45.74 30.77
CA ILE A 30 -4.76 -46.89 30.47
C ILE A 30 -3.90 -47.94 29.77
N VAL A 31 -3.97 -49.20 30.24
CA VAL A 31 -3.48 -50.43 29.58
C VAL A 31 -2.10 -50.95 30.02
N GLN A 32 -2.12 -52.10 30.71
CA GLN A 32 -0.98 -53.02 30.80
C GLN A 32 -0.68 -53.66 29.43
N PRO A 33 0.60 -53.87 29.07
CA PRO A 33 1.03 -53.99 27.68
C PRO A 33 0.78 -55.40 27.09
N THR A 34 -0.17 -55.53 26.16
CA THR A 34 -0.11 -56.61 25.15
C THR A 34 0.84 -56.19 24.04
N HIS A 35 2.08 -56.68 24.15
CA HIS A 35 3.31 -56.17 23.53
C HIS A 35 3.38 -56.10 21.99
N ARG A 36 2.41 -56.62 21.23
CA ARG A 36 2.53 -56.73 19.75
C ARG A 36 1.84 -55.63 18.94
N TRP A 37 0.72 -55.07 19.40
CA TRP A 37 -0.03 -54.09 18.61
C TRP A 37 0.56 -52.67 18.66
N CYS A 38 1.16 -52.27 19.79
CA CYS A 38 1.78 -50.95 19.94
C CYS A 38 3.07 -50.75 19.12
N GLN A 39 3.82 -51.83 18.81
CA GLN A 39 5.06 -51.70 18.04
C GLN A 39 4.82 -51.35 16.56
N GLY A 40 3.75 -51.87 15.96
CA GLY A 40 3.43 -51.59 14.55
C GLY A 40 3.03 -50.13 14.32
N GLN A 41 2.18 -49.59 15.20
CA GLN A 41 1.68 -48.20 15.09
C GLN A 41 2.77 -47.16 15.39
N ARG A 42 3.65 -47.43 16.39
CA ARG A 42 4.83 -46.58 16.64
C ARG A 42 5.79 -46.55 15.46
N ARG A 43 6.05 -47.69 14.80
CA ARG A 43 6.90 -47.74 13.60
C ARG A 43 6.29 -46.96 12.42
N PHE A 44 4.97 -47.03 12.24
CA PHE A 44 4.29 -46.31 11.15
C PHE A 44 4.29 -44.79 11.38
N ILE A 45 4.00 -44.32 12.60
CA ILE A 45 4.04 -42.90 12.96
C ILE A 45 5.47 -42.36 12.88
N MET A 46 6.46 -43.11 13.38
CA MET A 46 7.87 -42.73 13.29
C MET A 46 8.38 -42.71 11.85
N SER A 47 7.96 -43.65 11.00
CA SER A 47 8.33 -43.68 9.57
C SER A 47 7.70 -42.52 8.79
N ALA A 48 6.42 -42.22 9.02
CA ALA A 48 5.75 -41.07 8.41
C ALA A 48 6.36 -39.74 8.88
N CYS A 49 6.73 -39.65 10.17
CA CYS A 49 7.45 -38.50 10.72
C CYS A 49 8.84 -38.37 10.10
N MET A 50 9.60 -39.47 9.96
CA MET A 50 10.92 -39.47 9.31
C MET A 50 10.88 -39.11 7.82
N GLN A 51 9.90 -39.61 7.06
CA GLN A 51 9.74 -39.25 5.64
C GLN A 51 9.33 -37.78 5.46
N SER A 52 8.54 -37.24 6.39
CA SER A 52 8.25 -35.80 6.46
C SER A 52 9.54 -35.01 6.75
N GLN A 53 10.35 -35.47 7.71
CA GLN A 53 11.64 -34.85 8.06
C GLN A 53 12.65 -34.84 6.90
N LEU A 54 12.74 -35.91 6.10
CA LEU A 54 13.68 -35.98 4.96
C LEU A 54 13.40 -34.92 3.88
N LYS A 55 12.12 -34.57 3.66
CA LYS A 55 11.75 -33.47 2.73
C LYS A 55 11.96 -32.09 3.36
N THR A 56 11.82 -31.96 4.67
CA THR A 56 12.11 -30.69 5.37
C THR A 56 13.61 -30.43 5.48
N THR A 57 14.42 -31.46 5.66
CA THR A 57 15.89 -31.36 5.73
C THR A 57 16.51 -30.83 4.44
N PHE A 58 15.91 -31.08 3.27
CA PHE A 58 16.40 -30.49 2.02
C PHE A 58 16.31 -28.96 2.03
N TYR A 59 15.17 -28.41 2.44
CA TYR A 59 14.99 -26.95 2.55
C TYR A 59 15.82 -26.35 3.68
N PHE A 60 15.90 -27.02 4.84
CA PHE A 60 16.73 -26.57 5.96
C PHE A 60 18.22 -26.56 5.63
N ASN A 61 18.75 -27.63 5.03
CA ASN A 61 20.17 -27.68 4.65
C ASN A 61 20.54 -26.65 3.57
N THR A 62 19.58 -26.27 2.72
CA THR A 62 19.78 -25.19 1.74
C THR A 62 19.85 -23.81 2.42
N LEU A 63 19.12 -23.62 3.52
CA LEU A 63 19.08 -22.35 4.27
C LEU A 63 20.18 -22.23 5.34
N SER A 64 20.65 -23.34 5.91
CA SER A 64 21.66 -23.38 6.98
C SER A 64 23.11 -23.33 6.48
N SER A 65 23.35 -23.22 5.16
CA SER A 65 24.69 -23.00 4.63
C SER A 65 25.19 -21.63 5.11
N THR A 66 26.21 -21.63 5.97
CA THR A 66 26.83 -20.47 6.61
C THR A 66 27.51 -19.49 5.65
N HIS A 67 27.43 -19.72 4.33
CA HIS A 67 27.91 -18.77 3.35
C HIS A 67 26.83 -17.75 2.99
N SER A 68 27.05 -16.54 3.51
CA SER A 68 26.42 -15.26 3.13
C SER A 68 26.62 -14.93 1.64
N GLN A 69 26.01 -15.70 0.76
CA GLN A 69 25.76 -15.29 -0.62
C GLN A 69 24.27 -15.48 -0.89
N TYR A 70 23.65 -14.42 -1.38
CA TYR A 70 22.23 -14.32 -1.74
C TYR A 70 21.80 -15.47 -2.67
N GLN A 71 21.50 -16.63 -2.09
CA GLN A 71 21.12 -17.79 -2.88
C GLN A 71 19.66 -17.61 -3.28
N SER A 72 19.41 -17.37 -4.55
CA SER A 72 18.06 -17.25 -5.09
C SER A 72 17.33 -18.57 -4.89
N LEU A 73 16.23 -18.56 -4.15
CA LEU A 73 15.39 -19.75 -4.01
C LEU A 73 14.73 -20.07 -5.37
N PRO A 74 14.69 -21.35 -5.79
CA PRO A 74 14.03 -21.73 -7.03
C PRO A 74 12.53 -21.41 -6.96
N MET A 75 11.97 -20.94 -8.07
CA MET A 75 10.55 -20.61 -8.13
C MET A 75 9.70 -21.89 -8.04
N ILE A 76 8.67 -21.87 -7.19
CA ILE A 76 7.77 -23.01 -7.01
C ILE A 76 7.00 -23.25 -8.33
N PRO A 77 6.99 -24.46 -8.92
CA PRO A 77 6.37 -24.72 -10.22
C PRO A 77 4.90 -24.30 -10.33
N GLY A 78 4.14 -24.42 -9.24
CA GLY A 78 2.75 -23.97 -9.17
C GLY A 78 2.58 -22.46 -9.37
N MET A 79 3.53 -21.64 -8.92
CA MET A 79 3.52 -20.19 -9.15
C MET A 79 3.74 -19.86 -10.62
N LEU A 80 4.66 -20.55 -11.28
CA LEU A 80 4.94 -20.35 -12.71
C LEU A 80 3.70 -20.66 -13.57
N LYS A 81 2.97 -21.73 -13.24
CA LYS A 81 1.71 -22.05 -13.95
C LYS A 81 0.68 -20.94 -13.79
N HIS A 82 0.52 -20.40 -12.58
CA HIS A 82 -0.43 -19.33 -12.32
C HIS A 82 -0.04 -18.02 -13.02
N SER A 83 1.24 -17.66 -13.03
CA SER A 83 1.71 -16.45 -13.71
C SER A 83 1.48 -16.51 -15.21
N LYS A 84 1.75 -17.66 -15.85
CA LYS A 84 1.48 -17.87 -17.28
C LYS A 84 0.02 -17.61 -17.64
N GLN A 85 -0.92 -18.16 -16.85
CA GLN A 85 -2.35 -17.93 -17.06
C GLN A 85 -2.74 -16.44 -16.98
N VAL A 86 -2.12 -15.68 -16.07
CA VAL A 86 -2.37 -14.23 -15.96
C VAL A 86 -1.78 -13.48 -17.17
N PHE A 87 -0.64 -13.93 -17.69
CA PHE A 87 0.03 -13.30 -18.83
C PHE A 87 -0.66 -13.56 -20.17
N GLU A 88 -1.45 -14.61 -20.30
CA GLU A 88 -2.21 -14.92 -21.53
C GLU A 88 -3.33 -13.90 -21.81
N GLU A 89 -3.89 -13.25 -20.78
CA GLU A 89 -5.00 -12.29 -20.94
C GLU A 89 -4.80 -10.98 -20.17
N PRO A 90 -3.76 -10.18 -20.50
CA PRO A 90 -3.38 -9.00 -19.70
C PRO A 90 -4.46 -7.92 -19.64
N VAL A 91 -5.35 -7.84 -20.64
CA VAL A 91 -6.40 -6.81 -20.73
C VAL A 91 -7.67 -7.20 -19.98
N LYS A 92 -7.99 -8.50 -19.93
CA LYS A 92 -9.25 -9.03 -19.37
C LYS A 92 -9.16 -9.31 -17.87
N GLY A 93 -7.95 -9.44 -17.34
CA GLY A 93 -7.72 -9.67 -15.91
C GLY A 93 -8.38 -8.60 -15.06
N ARG A 94 -9.20 -9.01 -14.08
CA ARG A 94 -9.60 -8.11 -13.00
C ARG A 94 -8.35 -7.75 -12.20
N ALA A 95 -8.21 -6.48 -11.84
CA ALA A 95 -7.12 -6.03 -10.96
C ALA A 95 -7.08 -6.81 -9.64
N ILE A 96 -8.25 -7.29 -9.21
CA ILE A 96 -8.43 -7.99 -7.93
C ILE A 96 -9.40 -9.18 -8.12
N THR A 97 -9.05 -10.33 -7.55
CA THR A 97 -10.01 -11.43 -7.40
C THR A 97 -10.82 -11.24 -6.11
N PRO A 98 -12.16 -11.42 -6.13
CA PRO A 98 -13.00 -11.31 -4.92
C PRO A 98 -12.54 -12.23 -3.77
N ARG A 99 -11.88 -13.33 -4.12
CA ARG A 99 -11.28 -14.27 -3.17
C ARG A 99 -10.20 -13.63 -2.31
N VAL A 100 -9.33 -12.80 -2.91
CA VAL A 100 -8.24 -12.11 -2.20
C VAL A 100 -8.81 -11.07 -1.24
N GLU A 101 -9.81 -10.29 -1.67
CA GLU A 101 -10.49 -9.30 -0.82
C GLU A 101 -11.16 -9.96 0.38
N LYS A 102 -11.83 -11.11 0.17
CA LYS A 102 -12.47 -11.84 1.27
C LYS A 102 -11.46 -12.44 2.25
N LYS A 103 -10.29 -12.88 1.76
CA LYS A 103 -9.27 -13.56 2.58
C LYS A 103 -8.47 -12.59 3.45
N TYR A 104 -8.14 -11.41 2.91
CA TYR A 104 -7.25 -10.44 3.57
C TYR A 104 -8.02 -9.18 3.96
N LYS A 105 -9.15 -9.36 4.64
CA LYS A 105 -9.94 -8.24 5.18
C LYS A 105 -9.18 -7.60 6.34
N LEU A 106 -9.11 -6.27 6.32
CA LEU A 106 -8.62 -5.50 7.46
C LEU A 106 -9.80 -5.09 8.35
N PRO A 107 -9.59 -5.03 9.67
CA PRO A 107 -10.56 -4.39 10.56
C PRO A 107 -10.83 -2.94 10.12
N PRO A 108 -12.07 -2.44 10.29
CA PRO A 108 -12.41 -1.06 9.97
C PRO A 108 -11.73 -0.03 10.91
N THR A 109 -11.17 -0.49 12.03
CA THR A 109 -10.50 0.34 13.03
C THR A 109 -9.09 0.76 12.65
N ASP A 110 -8.46 0.05 11.71
CA ASP A 110 -7.10 0.39 11.30
C ASP A 110 -7.14 1.64 10.40
N PRO A 111 -6.20 2.57 10.54
CA PRO A 111 -6.10 3.72 9.65
C PRO A 111 -5.69 3.24 8.25
N VAL A 112 -6.67 2.86 7.44
CA VAL A 112 -6.44 2.19 6.16
C VAL A 112 -6.27 3.20 5.02
N TYR A 113 -5.23 4.03 5.10
CA TYR A 113 -4.96 5.03 4.07
C TYR A 113 -4.66 4.39 2.70
N ILE A 114 -3.98 3.23 2.69
CA ILE A 114 -3.50 2.60 1.45
C ILE A 114 -4.58 1.74 0.74
N THR A 115 -5.65 1.32 1.44
CA THR A 115 -6.60 0.35 0.87
C THR A 115 -7.99 0.87 0.53
N GLN A 116 -8.30 2.10 0.92
CA GLN A 116 -9.49 2.75 0.40
C GLN A 116 -9.21 3.20 -1.04
N GLN A 117 -10.20 3.07 -1.92
CA GLN A 117 -10.09 3.69 -3.24
C GLN A 117 -9.85 5.19 -3.00
N LEU A 118 -8.71 5.72 -3.46
CA LEU A 118 -8.36 7.14 -3.31
C LEU A 118 -9.58 7.97 -3.65
N THR A 119 -10.16 8.61 -2.63
CA THR A 119 -11.47 9.21 -2.75
C THR A 119 -11.39 10.33 -3.79
N PRO A 120 -12.42 10.42 -4.65
CA PRO A 120 -12.46 11.42 -5.71
C PRO A 120 -12.80 12.83 -5.19
N ASP A 121 -12.80 13.06 -3.88
CA ASP A 121 -13.36 14.29 -3.30
C ASP A 121 -12.32 15.41 -3.37
N SER A 122 -12.34 16.13 -4.50
CA SER A 122 -11.54 17.33 -4.75
C SER A 122 -12.23 18.20 -5.80
N VAL A 123 -12.03 19.51 -5.74
CA VAL A 123 -12.50 20.47 -6.74
C VAL A 123 -12.07 20.08 -8.16
N ILE A 124 -10.89 19.47 -8.32
CA ILE A 124 -10.38 19.02 -9.62
C ILE A 124 -11.24 17.90 -10.20
N VAL A 125 -11.57 16.90 -9.40
CA VAL A 125 -12.37 15.77 -9.85
C VAL A 125 -13.80 16.21 -10.12
N GLY A 126 -14.33 17.13 -9.29
CA GLY A 126 -15.61 17.79 -9.53
C GLY A 126 -15.63 18.53 -10.88
N ALA A 127 -14.60 19.33 -11.16
CA ALA A 127 -14.45 20.05 -12.43
C ALA A 127 -14.32 19.08 -13.63
N ALA A 128 -13.50 18.03 -13.50
CA ALA A 128 -13.34 17.01 -14.53
C ALA A 128 -14.67 16.29 -14.84
N ARG A 129 -15.44 15.92 -13.81
CA ARG A 129 -16.77 15.30 -13.97
C ARG A 129 -17.77 16.26 -14.62
N LYS A 130 -17.83 17.50 -14.15
CA LYS A 130 -18.71 18.53 -14.74
C LYS A 130 -18.42 18.72 -16.22
N ARG A 131 -17.14 18.80 -16.59
CA ARG A 131 -16.73 18.94 -17.98
C ARG A 131 -17.10 17.72 -18.81
N VAL A 132 -16.91 16.49 -18.31
CA VAL A 132 -17.36 15.28 -19.03
C VAL A 132 -18.88 15.30 -19.25
N ASN A 133 -19.66 15.77 -18.26
CA ASN A 133 -21.11 15.83 -18.34
C ASN A 133 -21.62 16.98 -19.24
N SER A 134 -20.90 18.11 -19.32
CA SER A 134 -21.31 19.25 -20.17
C SER A 134 -21.17 18.99 -21.67
N HIS A 135 -20.55 17.89 -22.09
CA HIS A 135 -20.45 17.49 -23.50
C HIS A 135 -21.75 16.98 -24.09
N THR A 136 -22.71 16.63 -23.25
CA THR A 136 -24.07 16.30 -23.69
C THR A 136 -24.78 17.51 -24.32
N SER A 137 -24.21 18.72 -24.18
CA SER A 137 -24.78 20.00 -24.62
C SER A 137 -24.25 20.51 -25.97
N GLY A 138 -23.43 19.76 -26.70
CA GLY A 138 -23.04 20.07 -28.09
C GLY A 138 -21.84 21.02 -28.30
N ASP A 139 -21.55 21.92 -27.36
CA ASP A 139 -20.56 23.01 -27.59
C ASP A 139 -19.13 22.74 -27.08
N ALA A 140 -18.87 21.62 -26.42
CA ALA A 140 -17.56 21.34 -25.80
C ALA A 140 -16.72 20.31 -26.61
N PRO A 141 -15.39 20.53 -26.75
CA PRO A 141 -14.50 19.62 -27.49
C PRO A 141 -14.30 18.29 -26.76
N PRO A 142 -14.55 17.14 -27.43
CA PRO A 142 -14.79 15.84 -26.80
C PRO A 142 -13.75 15.45 -25.74
N PRO A 143 -14.18 14.81 -24.62
CA PRO A 143 -13.30 14.50 -23.52
C PRO A 143 -12.21 13.54 -23.96
N ASP A 144 -10.97 13.93 -23.65
CA ASP A 144 -9.76 13.20 -24.01
C ASP A 144 -9.86 11.71 -23.65
N LYS A 145 -9.94 10.89 -24.70
CA LYS A 145 -10.06 9.42 -24.60
C LYS A 145 -8.83 8.82 -23.91
N GLU A 146 -7.66 9.45 -24.06
CA GLU A 146 -6.43 8.98 -23.44
C GLU A 146 -6.42 9.21 -21.94
N SER A 147 -6.81 10.39 -21.47
CA SER A 147 -6.94 10.66 -20.03
C SER A 147 -7.87 9.67 -19.33
N ARG A 148 -8.99 9.29 -19.96
CA ARG A 148 -9.88 8.26 -19.39
C ARG A 148 -9.21 6.90 -19.27
N LYS A 149 -8.42 6.50 -20.28
CA LYS A 149 -7.64 5.25 -20.23
C LYS A 149 -6.57 5.30 -19.15
N PHE A 150 -5.86 6.42 -19.00
CA PHE A 150 -4.85 6.58 -17.96
C PHE A 150 -5.44 6.59 -16.55
N ASP A 151 -6.54 7.28 -16.30
CA ASP A 151 -7.21 7.22 -14.99
C ASP A 151 -7.71 5.79 -14.68
N ALA A 152 -8.27 5.09 -15.66
CA ALA A 152 -8.68 3.69 -15.49
C ALA A 152 -7.48 2.76 -15.20
N ALA A 153 -6.37 2.93 -15.92
CA ALA A 153 -5.14 2.18 -15.68
C ALA A 153 -4.59 2.45 -14.28
N GLY A 154 -4.47 3.72 -13.90
CA GLY A 154 -4.00 4.09 -12.57
C GLY A 154 -4.92 3.59 -11.45
N LYS A 155 -6.24 3.57 -11.63
CA LYS A 155 -7.18 2.95 -10.68
C LYS A 155 -6.91 1.46 -10.50
N ARG A 156 -6.64 0.73 -11.59
CA ARG A 156 -6.28 -0.69 -11.55
C ARG A 156 -4.97 -0.92 -10.80
N VAL A 157 -3.95 -0.11 -11.10
CA VAL A 157 -2.63 -0.18 -10.42
C VAL A 157 -2.76 0.10 -8.93
N ALA A 158 -3.52 1.14 -8.53
CA ALA A 158 -3.77 1.44 -7.13
C ALA A 158 -4.50 0.30 -6.41
N ALA A 159 -5.51 -0.28 -7.05
CA ALA A 159 -6.27 -1.41 -6.52
C ALA A 159 -5.37 -2.66 -6.31
N GLN A 160 -4.49 -2.96 -7.28
CA GLN A 160 -3.53 -4.05 -7.16
C GLN A 160 -2.53 -3.81 -6.02
N ALA A 161 -2.00 -2.59 -5.91
CA ALA A 161 -1.08 -2.21 -4.85
C ALA A 161 -1.72 -2.31 -3.45
N ALA A 162 -2.96 -1.83 -3.30
CA ALA A 162 -3.73 -1.96 -2.06
C ALA A 162 -3.86 -3.42 -1.61
N ASN A 163 -4.09 -4.35 -2.55
CA ASN A 163 -4.13 -5.77 -2.21
C ASN A 163 -2.78 -6.35 -1.86
N GLN A 164 -1.73 -5.98 -2.60
CA GLN A 164 -0.38 -6.43 -2.29
C GLN A 164 0.00 -6.03 -0.87
N TRP A 165 -0.36 -4.80 -0.47
CA TRP A 165 -0.19 -4.32 0.89
C TRP A 165 -0.98 -5.15 1.92
N ARG A 166 -2.26 -5.49 1.66
CA ARG A 166 -3.06 -6.36 2.54
C ARG A 166 -2.46 -7.76 2.72
N ILE A 167 -1.94 -8.33 1.63
CA ILE A 167 -1.26 -9.63 1.65
C ILE A 167 0.00 -9.53 2.50
N ALA A 168 0.83 -8.51 2.27
CA ALA A 168 2.04 -8.26 3.02
C ALA A 168 1.76 -8.08 4.53
N ASN A 169 0.76 -7.27 4.89
CA ASN A 169 0.35 -7.10 6.28
C ASN A 169 -0.05 -8.44 6.93
N SER A 170 -0.83 -9.24 6.21
CA SER A 170 -1.25 -10.56 6.70
C SER A 170 -0.06 -11.52 6.86
N GLN A 171 0.91 -11.48 5.96
CA GLN A 171 2.15 -12.27 6.06
C GLN A 171 2.99 -11.84 7.26
N ALA A 172 3.12 -10.53 7.51
CA ALA A 172 3.85 -10.02 8.66
C ALA A 172 3.19 -10.45 9.99
N LEU A 173 1.86 -10.39 10.08
CA LEU A 173 1.12 -10.85 11.26
C LEU A 173 1.30 -12.34 11.52
N LEU A 174 1.20 -13.17 10.48
CA LEU A 174 1.46 -14.62 10.59
C LEU A 174 2.90 -14.89 11.03
N ALA A 175 3.89 -14.23 10.43
CA ALA A 175 5.29 -14.43 10.80
C ALA A 175 5.58 -13.99 12.25
N ARG A 176 4.92 -12.94 12.75
CA ARG A 176 5.00 -12.54 14.17
C ARG A 176 4.38 -13.60 15.09
N TYR A 177 3.24 -14.14 14.71
CA TYR A 177 2.60 -15.24 15.44
C TYR A 177 3.51 -16.47 15.47
N ASP A 178 4.07 -16.85 14.32
CA ASP A 178 4.99 -17.98 14.20
C ASP A 178 6.23 -17.79 15.07
N ARG A 179 6.78 -16.58 15.13
CA ARG A 179 7.88 -16.25 16.04
C ARG A 179 7.52 -16.50 17.51
N ALA A 180 6.37 -16.03 17.96
CA ALA A 180 5.93 -16.25 19.34
C ALA A 180 5.78 -17.75 19.65
N HIS A 181 5.38 -18.57 18.67
CA HIS A 181 5.31 -20.02 18.84
C HIS A 181 6.70 -20.65 18.98
N TRP A 182 7.69 -20.16 18.24
CA TRP A 182 9.07 -20.62 18.41
C TRP A 182 9.63 -20.26 19.78
N ASP A 183 9.32 -19.07 20.29
CA ASP A 183 9.71 -18.65 21.64
C ASP A 183 9.08 -19.58 22.70
N GLU A 184 7.80 -19.95 22.56
CA GLU A 184 7.16 -20.94 23.44
C GLU A 184 7.75 -22.35 23.32
N MET A 185 8.11 -22.77 22.09
CA MET A 185 8.69 -24.09 21.83
C MET A 185 10.00 -24.31 22.58
N GLN A 186 10.77 -23.26 22.86
CA GLN A 186 12.01 -23.33 23.62
C GLN A 186 11.83 -23.98 24.99
N HIS A 187 10.70 -23.73 25.67
CA HIS A 187 10.41 -24.31 27.00
C HIS A 187 10.13 -25.82 26.95
N PHE A 188 9.69 -26.35 25.81
CA PHE A 188 9.38 -27.77 25.67
C PHE A 188 10.63 -28.63 25.42
N ILE A 189 11.73 -28.04 24.97
CA ILE A 189 12.95 -28.78 24.60
C ILE A 189 13.54 -29.50 25.81
N GLU A 190 13.53 -28.87 26.98
CA GLU A 190 14.08 -29.43 28.22
C GLU A 190 13.37 -30.72 28.65
N HIS A 191 12.11 -30.88 28.24
CA HIS A 191 11.27 -32.03 28.57
C HIS A 191 11.45 -33.19 27.57
N LEU A 192 12.17 -32.99 26.46
CA LEU A 192 12.42 -34.06 25.49
C LEU A 192 13.51 -35.02 26.00
N PRO A 193 13.51 -36.29 25.55
CA PRO A 193 14.62 -37.20 25.80
C PRO A 193 15.95 -36.61 25.31
N LYS A 194 17.02 -36.78 26.07
CA LYS A 194 18.34 -36.17 25.82
C LYS A 194 18.86 -36.38 24.39
N GLU A 195 18.60 -37.55 23.81
CA GLU A 195 18.98 -37.90 22.44
C GLU A 195 18.36 -37.00 21.36
N PHE A 196 17.23 -36.35 21.63
CA PHE A 196 16.56 -35.44 20.69
C PHE A 196 16.76 -33.96 21.01
N GLN A 197 17.13 -33.60 22.24
CA GLN A 197 17.23 -32.21 22.69
C GLN A 197 18.14 -31.38 21.78
N LYS A 198 19.32 -31.88 21.43
CA LYS A 198 20.27 -31.15 20.56
C LYS A 198 19.67 -30.83 19.18
N ARG A 199 18.97 -31.78 18.57
CA ARG A 199 18.35 -31.57 17.25
C ARG A 199 17.15 -30.64 17.34
N ALA A 200 16.33 -30.78 18.38
CA ALA A 200 15.20 -29.90 18.63
C ALA A 200 15.67 -28.45 18.85
N GLN A 201 16.73 -28.27 19.63
CA GLN A 201 17.38 -26.97 19.87
C GLN A 201 17.81 -26.30 18.57
N GLN A 202 18.46 -27.02 17.66
CA GLN A 202 18.84 -26.47 16.35
C GLN A 202 17.62 -25.99 15.53
N VAL A 203 16.51 -26.73 15.56
CA VAL A 203 15.29 -26.34 14.82
C VAL A 203 14.63 -25.11 15.44
N VAL A 204 14.54 -25.07 16.77
CA VAL A 204 13.93 -23.95 17.50
C VAL A 204 14.78 -22.68 17.38
N GLU A 205 16.10 -22.78 17.34
CA GLU A 205 16.99 -21.64 17.12
C GLU A 205 16.86 -21.04 15.69
N GLU A 206 16.59 -21.89 14.69
CA GLU A 206 16.37 -21.44 13.31
C GLU A 206 14.98 -20.82 13.08
N GLY A 207 13.97 -21.26 13.84
CA GLY A 207 12.59 -20.80 13.73
C GLY A 207 12.43 -19.27 13.72
N PRO A 208 12.91 -18.54 14.75
CA PRO A 208 12.87 -17.08 14.81
C PRO A 208 13.62 -16.40 13.66
N ARG A 209 14.70 -17.01 13.15
CA ARG A 209 15.45 -16.46 12.00
C ARG A 209 14.58 -16.48 10.74
N ILE A 210 13.89 -17.59 10.50
CA ILE A 210 12.94 -17.73 9.38
C ILE A 210 11.78 -16.75 9.53
N SER A 211 11.16 -16.66 10.71
CA SER A 211 10.07 -15.71 10.97
C SER A 211 10.50 -14.26 10.77
N ASN A 212 11.69 -13.88 11.25
CA ASN A 212 12.23 -12.54 11.03
C ASN A 212 12.49 -12.25 9.55
N ASN A 213 12.99 -13.22 8.79
CA ASN A 213 13.15 -13.09 7.35
C ASN A 213 11.80 -12.90 6.63
N GLN A 214 10.76 -13.64 7.05
CA GLN A 214 9.41 -13.46 6.52
C GLN A 214 8.84 -12.07 6.82
N ILE A 215 9.06 -11.53 8.04
CA ILE A 215 8.66 -10.17 8.39
C ILE A 215 9.37 -9.15 7.49
N ARG A 216 10.68 -9.30 7.25
CA ARG A 216 11.44 -8.42 6.34
C ARG A 216 10.90 -8.49 4.91
N SER A 217 10.69 -9.69 4.38
CA SER A 217 10.10 -9.88 3.05
C SER A 217 8.70 -9.25 2.93
N ALA A 218 7.89 -9.32 4.00
CA ALA A 218 6.60 -8.64 4.03
C ALA A 218 6.76 -7.11 4.05
N MET A 219 7.74 -6.56 4.76
CA MET A 219 8.05 -5.12 4.73
C MET A 219 8.49 -4.67 3.33
N ASP A 220 9.35 -5.42 2.65
CA ASP A 220 9.79 -5.13 1.28
C ASP A 220 8.61 -5.17 0.29
N ALA A 221 7.70 -6.13 0.46
CA ALA A 221 6.46 -6.22 -0.32
C ALA A 221 5.53 -5.02 -0.05
N ALA A 222 5.46 -4.54 1.19
CA ALA A 222 4.68 -3.36 1.56
C ALA A 222 5.29 -2.06 0.99
N ASP A 223 6.62 -1.89 1.01
CA ASP A 223 7.31 -0.76 0.37
C ASP A 223 7.08 -0.76 -1.14
N THR A 224 7.21 -1.92 -1.78
CA THR A 224 6.91 -2.09 -3.22
C THR A 224 5.46 -1.71 -3.53
N ALA A 225 4.51 -2.12 -2.69
CA ALA A 225 3.11 -1.74 -2.83
C ALA A 225 2.93 -0.22 -2.69
N ALA A 226 3.57 0.42 -1.70
CA ALA A 226 3.51 1.87 -1.52
C ALA A 226 4.07 2.64 -2.74
N ARG A 227 5.20 2.21 -3.28
CA ARG A 227 5.77 2.77 -4.52
C ARG A 227 4.84 2.56 -5.72
N THR A 228 4.16 1.43 -5.79
CA THR A 228 3.17 1.15 -6.84
C THR A 228 1.94 2.06 -6.72
N VAL A 229 1.49 2.39 -5.50
CA VAL A 229 0.46 3.42 -5.30
C VAL A 229 0.95 4.78 -5.78
N ASN A 230 2.20 5.16 -5.48
CA ASN A 230 2.76 6.42 -5.98
C ASN A 230 2.77 6.46 -7.51
N THR A 231 3.17 5.37 -8.18
CA THR A 231 3.06 5.25 -9.65
C THR A 231 1.62 5.43 -10.14
N ALA A 232 0.65 4.83 -9.46
CA ALA A 232 -0.76 5.05 -9.80
C ALA A 232 -1.19 6.51 -9.66
N VAL A 233 -0.75 7.21 -8.60
CA VAL A 233 -1.01 8.63 -8.39
C VAL A 233 -0.40 9.47 -9.51
N THR A 234 0.86 9.22 -9.86
CA THR A 234 1.57 9.88 -10.97
C THR A 234 0.87 9.69 -12.32
N ILE A 235 0.23 8.55 -12.56
CA ILE A 235 -0.55 8.31 -13.78
C ILE A 235 -1.90 9.06 -13.72
N ARG A 236 -2.57 9.03 -12.57
CA ARG A 236 -3.95 9.57 -12.43
C ARG A 236 -4.02 11.08 -12.36
N ARG A 237 -3.08 11.74 -11.66
CA ARG A 237 -3.11 13.19 -11.46
C ARG A 237 -3.10 13.96 -12.80
N PRO A 238 -2.16 13.72 -13.73
CA PRO A 238 -2.15 14.42 -15.02
C PRO A 238 -3.40 14.13 -15.86
N ALA A 239 -3.89 12.89 -15.86
CA ALA A 239 -5.10 12.50 -16.59
C ALA A 239 -6.34 13.26 -16.11
N LEU A 240 -6.51 13.41 -14.79
CA LEU A 240 -7.62 14.16 -14.22
C LEU A 240 -7.45 15.68 -14.38
N LEU A 241 -6.22 16.18 -14.33
CA LEU A 241 -5.92 17.58 -14.60
C LEU A 241 -6.21 17.97 -16.05
N ARG A 242 -5.79 17.17 -17.04
CA ARG A 242 -6.13 17.38 -18.46
C ARG A 242 -7.64 17.48 -18.70
N THR A 243 -8.41 16.61 -18.03
CA THR A 243 -9.87 16.59 -18.16
C THR A 243 -10.55 17.72 -17.39
N SER A 244 -9.95 18.26 -16.34
CA SER A 244 -10.52 19.37 -15.56
C SER A 244 -10.55 20.72 -16.30
N GLY A 245 -9.65 20.95 -17.26
CA GLY A 245 -9.58 22.21 -18.02
C GLY A 245 -8.88 23.36 -17.29
N PHE A 246 -8.17 23.10 -16.19
CA PHE A 246 -7.32 24.13 -15.55
C PHE A 246 -6.19 24.59 -16.48
N LYS A 247 -5.69 25.81 -16.25
CA LYS A 247 -4.53 26.35 -16.98
C LYS A 247 -3.25 25.55 -16.67
N PRO A 248 -2.28 25.47 -17.60
CA PRO A 248 -1.03 24.72 -17.42
C PRO A 248 -0.26 25.06 -16.14
N GLU A 249 -0.27 26.33 -15.72
CA GLU A 249 0.44 26.79 -14.52
C GLU A 249 -0.15 26.16 -13.25
N ILE A 250 -1.48 26.12 -13.15
CA ILE A 250 -2.20 25.49 -12.04
C ILE A 250 -1.99 23.97 -12.09
N GLN A 251 -2.01 23.37 -13.27
CA GLN A 251 -1.76 21.93 -13.42
C GLN A 251 -0.37 21.56 -12.90
N GLN A 252 0.68 22.30 -13.29
CA GLN A 252 2.05 22.04 -12.86
C GLN A 252 2.23 22.22 -11.35
N ALA A 253 1.63 23.27 -10.78
CA ALA A 253 1.65 23.49 -9.33
C ALA A 253 1.02 22.33 -8.56
N VAL A 254 -0.13 21.81 -9.04
CA VAL A 254 -0.81 20.66 -8.45
C VAL A 254 -0.03 19.36 -8.60
N LEU A 255 0.62 19.14 -9.74
CA LEU A 255 1.42 17.94 -9.96
C LEU A 255 2.62 17.84 -9.00
N ASN A 256 3.19 18.98 -8.63
CA ASN A 256 4.35 19.06 -7.73
C ASN A 256 4.00 18.90 -6.24
N MET A 257 2.71 18.85 -5.87
CA MET A 257 2.32 18.70 -4.47
C MET A 257 2.57 17.27 -3.97
N PRO A 258 2.93 17.09 -2.69
CA PRO A 258 3.11 15.75 -2.12
C PRO A 258 1.80 14.95 -2.14
N PHE A 259 1.92 13.63 -2.03
CA PHE A 259 0.79 12.73 -1.85
C PHE A 259 0.70 12.33 -0.38
N ASN A 260 -0.42 12.63 0.29
CA ASN A 260 -0.63 12.39 1.72
C ASN A 260 -1.14 10.98 2.06
N GLY A 261 -1.30 10.11 1.06
CA GLY A 261 -1.78 8.74 1.26
C GLY A 261 -3.31 8.59 1.29
N GLN A 262 -4.08 9.67 1.40
CA GLN A 262 -5.54 9.59 1.59
C GLN A 262 -6.31 9.97 0.33
N GLN A 263 -5.99 11.14 -0.22
CA GLN A 263 -6.70 11.73 -1.34
C GLN A 263 -5.75 11.91 -2.51
N LEU A 264 -6.28 11.81 -3.73
CA LEU A 264 -5.44 11.94 -4.92
C LEU A 264 -4.75 13.30 -4.99
N PHE A 265 -5.46 14.37 -4.61
CA PHE A 265 -4.95 15.75 -4.67
C PHE A 265 -4.66 16.34 -3.28
N GLY A 266 -5.08 15.70 -2.18
CA GLY A 266 -4.91 16.26 -0.84
C GLY A 266 -5.81 17.49 -0.58
N PRO A 267 -6.11 17.81 0.68
CA PRO A 267 -6.91 18.98 1.03
C PRO A 267 -6.20 20.30 0.72
N GLU A 268 -4.87 20.30 0.63
CA GLU A 268 -4.07 21.51 0.37
C GLU A 268 -4.29 22.05 -1.04
N VAL A 269 -4.67 21.19 -2.00
CA VAL A 269 -4.88 21.59 -3.39
C VAL A 269 -6.01 22.60 -3.53
N ASP A 270 -7.09 22.46 -2.79
CA ASP A 270 -8.23 23.37 -2.93
C ASP A 270 -7.82 24.80 -2.49
N THR A 271 -7.06 24.91 -1.40
CA THR A 271 -6.51 26.19 -0.93
C THR A 271 -5.50 26.80 -1.90
N ALA A 272 -4.65 25.96 -2.51
CA ALA A 272 -3.66 26.38 -3.48
C ALA A 272 -4.31 26.85 -4.79
N ILE A 273 -5.35 26.16 -5.29
CA ILE A 273 -6.12 26.58 -6.46
C ILE A 273 -6.78 27.94 -6.20
N GLU A 274 -7.35 28.14 -5.02
CA GLU A 274 -7.97 29.43 -4.66
C GLU A 274 -6.94 30.57 -4.64
N LYS A 275 -5.78 30.33 -4.02
CA LYS A 275 -4.69 31.31 -4.00
C LYS A 275 -4.20 31.65 -5.41
N LEU A 276 -3.92 30.64 -6.24
CA LEU A 276 -3.47 30.83 -7.62
C LEU A 276 -4.48 31.59 -8.48
N LYS A 277 -5.79 31.40 -8.23
CA LYS A 277 -6.83 32.20 -8.88
C LYS A 277 -6.75 33.67 -8.48
N LYS A 278 -6.64 33.98 -7.18
CA LYS A 278 -6.49 35.36 -6.69
C LYS A 278 -5.25 36.04 -7.25
N ASP A 279 -4.12 35.33 -7.30
CA ASP A 279 -2.87 35.85 -7.87
C ASP A 279 -3.03 36.13 -9.38
N THR A 280 -3.69 35.22 -10.11
CA THR A 280 -3.98 35.40 -11.55
C THR A 280 -4.89 36.59 -11.81
N ASP A 281 -5.93 36.77 -11.00
CA ASP A 281 -6.88 37.87 -11.16
C ASP A 281 -6.23 39.22 -10.79
N THR A 282 -5.36 39.22 -9.78
CA THR A 282 -4.55 40.39 -9.41
C THR A 282 -3.58 40.77 -10.54
N ALA A 283 -2.85 39.81 -11.10
CA ALA A 283 -1.95 40.05 -12.22
C ALA A 283 -2.70 40.60 -13.44
N LYS A 284 -3.86 40.03 -13.77
CA LYS A 284 -4.73 40.56 -14.85
C LYS A 284 -5.21 41.99 -14.59
N ALA A 285 -5.46 42.36 -13.33
CA ALA A 285 -5.85 43.73 -12.98
C ALA A 285 -4.69 44.73 -13.14
N MET A 286 -3.44 44.28 -12.99
CA MET A 286 -2.24 45.10 -13.20
C MET A 286 -1.84 45.19 -14.69
N ASP A 287 -2.01 44.10 -15.44
CA ASP A 287 -1.74 44.03 -16.89
C ASP A 287 -2.89 44.58 -17.75
N ALA A 288 -4.04 44.87 -17.15
CA ALA A 288 -5.11 45.58 -17.84
C ALA A 288 -4.53 46.92 -18.31
N PRO A 289 -4.48 47.18 -19.64
CA PRO A 289 -3.96 48.45 -20.13
C PRO A 289 -4.71 49.53 -19.39
N TYR A 290 -3.96 50.43 -18.74
CA TYR A 290 -4.52 51.58 -18.05
C TYR A 290 -5.45 52.28 -19.04
N SER A 291 -6.73 51.96 -18.98
CA SER A 291 -7.74 52.59 -19.81
C SER A 291 -7.93 53.93 -19.15
N PRO A 292 -7.57 55.06 -19.80
CA PRO A 292 -7.84 56.37 -19.25
C PRO A 292 -9.34 56.67 -19.41
N GLN A 293 -10.19 55.81 -18.88
CA GLN A 293 -11.62 56.04 -18.74
C GLN A 293 -11.84 56.84 -17.47
N ASN A 294 -11.52 58.13 -17.58
CA ASN A 294 -12.16 59.28 -16.95
C ASN A 294 -11.23 60.50 -16.98
N ARG A 295 -10.80 60.94 -18.17
CA ARG A 295 -10.79 62.39 -18.38
C ARG A 295 -12.25 62.80 -18.49
N GLY A 296 -12.88 63.01 -17.33
CA GLY A 296 -14.12 63.76 -17.27
C GLY A 296 -13.91 65.02 -18.10
N THR A 297 -14.82 65.28 -19.03
CA THR A 297 -14.95 66.58 -19.65
C THR A 297 -15.09 67.58 -18.51
N PHE A 298 -13.99 68.25 -18.19
CA PHE A 298 -13.96 69.39 -17.29
C PHE A 298 -14.83 70.46 -17.95
N SER A 299 -16.13 70.44 -17.62
CA SER A 299 -17.04 71.51 -17.96
C SER A 299 -16.52 72.75 -17.25
N LYS A 300 -15.98 73.70 -18.02
CA LYS A 300 -15.66 75.05 -17.59
C LYS A 300 -16.94 75.73 -17.09
N LYS A 301 -17.31 75.49 -15.82
CA LYS A 301 -18.20 76.38 -15.09
C LYS A 301 -17.48 76.85 -13.84
N GLN A 302 -17.03 78.10 -13.93
CA GLN A 302 -16.88 79.06 -12.84
C GLN A 302 -16.22 78.53 -11.56
N PHE A 303 -14.89 78.59 -11.51
CA PHE A 303 -14.20 78.83 -10.24
C PHE A 303 -13.61 80.23 -10.29
N ARG A 304 -14.33 81.17 -9.69
CA ARG A 304 -13.90 82.54 -9.41
C ARG A 304 -13.77 82.62 -7.89
N GLY A 305 -12.54 82.86 -7.44
CA GLY A 305 -12.26 83.40 -6.11
C GLY A 305 -11.92 82.37 -5.02
N GLY A 306 -10.82 82.63 -4.32
CA GLY A 306 -10.52 81.98 -3.04
C GLY A 306 -9.11 81.42 -2.89
N PHE A 307 -8.09 82.17 -3.29
CA PHE A 307 -6.71 81.91 -2.86
C PHE A 307 -6.58 82.35 -1.38
N GLN A 308 -6.46 81.42 -0.45
CA GLN A 308 -5.88 81.68 0.87
C GLN A 308 -5.01 80.49 1.22
N GLY A 309 -3.71 80.74 1.26
CA GLY A 309 -2.71 79.73 1.54
C GLY A 309 -2.67 79.38 3.02
N GLN A 310 -2.19 78.18 3.29
CA GLN A 310 -1.39 77.90 4.47
C GLN A 310 -0.42 76.77 4.15
N SER A 311 0.86 77.13 4.29
CA SER A 311 2.02 76.27 4.24
C SER A 311 2.07 75.44 5.52
N THR A 312 2.23 74.12 5.42
CA THR A 312 2.94 73.32 6.43
C THR A 312 3.67 72.15 5.75
N GLU A 313 4.95 72.09 6.04
CA GLU A 313 5.99 71.16 5.64
C GLU A 313 5.90 69.77 6.32
N PRO A 314 6.79 68.80 6.01
CA PRO A 314 6.48 67.37 5.96
C PRO A 314 6.84 66.60 7.23
N THR A 315 6.38 65.35 7.35
CA THR A 315 6.99 64.38 8.26
C THR A 315 7.11 63.00 7.62
N THR A 316 8.37 62.64 7.36
CA THR A 316 8.89 61.33 7.03
C THR A 316 8.78 60.41 8.25
N SER A 317 8.28 59.19 8.08
CA SER A 317 8.62 58.09 9.01
C SER A 317 8.54 56.73 8.32
N GLN A 318 9.73 56.20 8.06
CA GLN A 318 10.02 54.79 7.78
C GLN A 318 9.55 53.91 8.95
N THR A 319 9.08 52.69 8.68
CA THR A 319 9.29 51.57 9.60
C THR A 319 9.21 50.24 8.86
N ARG A 320 10.30 49.49 8.94
CA ARG A 320 10.45 48.07 8.59
C ARG A 320 9.97 47.23 9.78
N PRO A 321 9.53 45.99 9.58
CA PRO A 321 10.06 44.95 10.46
C PRO A 321 10.53 43.69 9.73
N THR A 322 11.39 43.02 10.49
CA THR A 322 12.08 41.73 10.38
C THR A 322 11.20 40.54 10.02
#